data_AF-B7Q7N7-F1
#
_entry.id   AF-B7Q7N7-F1
#
_cell.length_a   1.000
_cell.length_b   1.000
_cell.length_c   1.000
_cell.angle_alpha   90.00
_cell.angle_beta   90.00
_cell.angle_gamma   90.00
#
_symmetry.space_group_name_H-M   'P 1'
#
loop_
_entity.id
_entity.type
_entity.pdbx_description
1 polymer ?
#
loop_
_entity_poly.entity_id
_entity_poly.type
_entity_poly.pdbx_seq_one_letter_code
_entity_poly.pdbx_strand_id
1 'polypeptide(L)' 'MALHRLNWHLEHHNHLVPTMVGFRSLVSSQDVALRIQEDVYAFPSTAQLGTVGVDIKKAFDNVDHATIFTNLVETFSPI' A
#
# COMPACT_ATOMS: atom_id res chain seq x y z
N MET A 1 -12.69 -17.29 0.75
CA MET A 1 -13.13 -17.27 2.18
C MET A 1 -12.12 -16.55 3.07
N ALA A 2 -10.86 -17.00 3.19
CA ALA A 2 -9.85 -16.35 4.03
C ALA A 2 -9.46 -14.93 3.55
N LEU A 3 -9.11 -14.77 2.27
CA LEU A 3 -8.72 -13.47 1.68
C LEU A 3 -9.78 -12.38 1.87
N HIS A 4 -11.05 -12.70 1.63
CA HIS A 4 -12.14 -11.73 1.78
C HIS A 4 -12.29 -11.25 3.23
N ARG A 5 -12.21 -12.17 4.20
CA ARG A 5 -12.27 -11.83 5.63
C ARG A 5 -11.06 -10.99 6.07
N LEU A 6 -9.87 -11.35 5.58
CA LEU A 6 -8.64 -10.61 5.84
C LEU A 6 -8.74 -9.18 5.29
N ASN A 7 -9.11 -9.03 4.02
CA ASN A 7 -9.26 -7.72 3.38
C ASN A 7 -10.31 -6.87 4.11
N TRP A 8 -11.46 -7.45 4.46
CA TRP A 8 -12.48 -6.73 5.22
C TRP A 8 -11.93 -6.21 6.54
N HIS A 9 -11.21 -7.06 7.30
CA HIS A 9 -10.65 -6.66 8.59
C HIS A 9 -9.60 -5.54 8.44
N LEU A 10 -8.66 -5.70 7.48
CA LEU A 10 -7.59 -4.73 7.24
C LEU A 10 -8.14 -3.36 6.80
N GLU A 11 -9.17 -3.33 5.96
CA GLU A 11 -9.82 -2.11 5.51
C GLU A 11 -10.63 -1.47 6.65
N HIS A 12 -11.42 -2.25 7.39
CA HIS A 12 -12.32 -1.72 8.42
C HIS A 12 -11.57 -1.13 9.63
N HIS A 13 -10.40 -1.67 9.95
CA HIS A 13 -9.55 -1.19 11.05
C HIS A 13 -8.43 -0.25 10.60
N ASN A 14 -8.44 0.20 9.33
CA ASN A 14 -7.45 1.12 8.76
C ASN A 14 -5.99 0.62 8.89
N HIS A 15 -5.76 -0.70 8.79
CA HIS A 15 -4.40 -1.26 8.78
C HIS A 15 -3.69 -1.05 7.43
N LEU A 16 -4.43 -0.79 6.35
CA LEU A 16 -3.86 -0.45 5.06
C LEU A 16 -3.50 1.05 5.01
N VAL A 17 -2.29 1.36 4.56
CA VAL A 17 -1.87 2.76 4.42
C VAL A 17 -2.75 3.48 3.38
N PRO A 18 -3.15 4.75 3.61
CA PRO A 18 -4.05 5.46 2.70
C PRO A 18 -3.50 5.63 1.28
N THR A 19 -2.18 5.58 1.14
CA THR A 19 -1.48 5.72 -0.15
C THR A 19 -1.37 4.41 -0.93
N MET A 20 -1.79 3.28 -0.35
CA MET A 20 -1.77 1.97 -1.02
C MET A 20 -2.90 1.89 -2.04
N VAL A 21 -2.51 1.63 -3.29
CA VAL A 21 -3.44 1.45 -4.41
C VAL A 21 -3.43 0.02 -4.96
N GLY A 22 -2.26 -0.64 -4.98
CA GLY A 22 -2.15 -2.02 -5.45
C GLY A 22 -2.95 -3.00 -4.59
N PHE A 23 -3.69 -3.92 -5.23
CA PHE A 23 -4.45 -5.00 -4.60
C PHE A 23 -5.56 -4.55 -3.63
N ARG A 24 -5.91 -3.27 -3.63
CA ARG A 24 -6.92 -2.68 -2.75
C ARG A 24 -8.27 -2.55 -3.45
N SER A 25 -9.36 -2.61 -2.69
CA SER A 25 -10.71 -2.48 -3.24
C SER A 25 -10.99 -1.04 -3.69
N LEU A 26 -11.77 -0.88 -4.76
CA LEU A 26 -12.29 0.42 -5.25
C LEU A 26 -11.22 1.46 -5.64
N VAL A 27 -9.99 1.03 -5.91
CA VAL A 27 -8.92 1.88 -6.43
C VAL A 27 -8.22 1.19 -7.60
N SER A 28 -7.56 1.97 -8.43
CA SER A 28 -6.99 1.58 -9.70
C SER A 28 -5.67 2.30 -9.99
N SER A 29 -4.91 1.82 -10.97
CA SER A 29 -3.69 2.51 -11.39
C SER A 29 -3.93 3.95 -11.89
N GLN A 30 -5.16 4.28 -12.29
CA GLN A 30 -5.51 5.65 -12.68
C GLN A 30 -5.46 6.61 -11.49
N ASP A 31 -5.81 6.15 -10.29
CA ASP A 31 -5.76 6.95 -9.07
C ASP A 31 -4.31 7.34 -8.72
N VAL A 32 -3.35 6.43 -8.96
CA VAL A 32 -1.91 6.74 -8.82
C VAL A 32 -1.48 7.76 -9.87
N ALA A 33 -1.91 7.59 -11.13
CA ALA A 33 -1.56 8.51 -12.21
C ALA A 33 -2.09 9.93 -11.95
N LEU A 34 -3.34 10.05 -11.50
CA LEU A 34 -3.95 11.32 -11.11
C LEU A 34 -3.19 11.96 -9.95
N ARG A 35 -2.84 11.17 -8.93
CA ARG A 35 -2.06 11.67 -7.79
C ARG A 35 -0.69 12.18 -8.22
N ILE A 36 0.04 11.47 -9.08
CA ILE A 36 1.32 11.96 -9.61
C ILE A 36 1.10 13.27 -10.38
N GLN A 37 0.02 13.37 -11.16
CA GLN A 37 -0.32 14.59 -11.86
C GLN A 37 -0.56 15.77 -10.91
N GLU A 38 -1.30 15.57 -9.84
CA GLU A 38 -1.65 16.62 -8.88
C GLU A 38 -0.47 16.99 -7.97
N ASP A 39 0.21 16.00 -7.40
CA ASP A 39 1.28 16.20 -6.40
C ASP A 39 2.63 16.61 -7.03
N VAL A 40 2.88 16.23 -8.29
CA VAL A 40 4.18 16.44 -8.96
C VAL A 40 4.08 17.43 -10.11
N TYR A 41 3.07 17.33 -10.97
CA TYR A 41 3.03 18.10 -12.21
C TYR A 41 2.18 19.38 -12.15
N ALA A 42 1.14 19.44 -11.32
CA ALA A 42 0.20 20.56 -11.31
C ALA A 42 0.76 21.85 -10.70
N PHE A 43 1.74 21.76 -9.80
CA PHE A 43 2.33 22.91 -9.11
C PHE A 43 3.86 22.89 -9.17
N PRO A 44 4.46 23.13 -10.35
CA PRO A 44 5.90 23.11 -10.50
C PRO A 44 6.53 24.19 -9.60
N SER A 45 7.23 23.74 -8.55
CA SER A 45 7.99 24.60 -7.64
C SER A 45 9.47 24.46 -7.94
N THR A 46 10.22 25.56 -7.81
CA THR A 46 11.70 25.53 -7.88
C THR A 46 12.34 24.73 -6.75
N ALA A 47 11.56 24.34 -5.73
CA ALA A 47 11.99 23.47 -4.63
C ALA A 47 11.75 21.96 -4.88
N GLN A 48 11.03 21.56 -5.93
CA GLN A 48 10.74 20.15 -6.18
C GLN A 48 11.90 19.50 -6.95
N LEU A 49 12.73 18.73 -6.24
CA LEU A 49 14.03 18.21 -6.74
C LEU A 49 13.94 16.88 -7.51
N GLY A 50 12.75 16.30 -7.70
CA GLY A 50 12.53 15.11 -8.55
C GLY A 50 11.76 13.97 -7.87
N THR A 51 11.41 12.95 -8.66
CA THR A 51 10.70 11.74 -8.19
C THR A 51 11.67 10.56 -8.12
N VAL A 52 11.58 9.76 -7.06
CA VAL A 52 12.37 8.53 -6.88
C VAL A 52 11.47 7.32 -7.09
N GLY A 53 11.73 6.55 -8.14
CA GLY A 53 11.10 5.25 -8.37
C GLY A 53 11.86 4.15 -7.63
N VAL A 54 11.17 3.35 -6.82
CA VAL A 54 11.73 2.19 -6.11
C VAL A 54 11.00 0.94 -6.58
N ASP A 55 11.76 -0.12 -6.86
CA ASP A 55 11.22 -1.44 -7.18
C ASP A 55 11.89 -2.51 -6.32
N ILE A 56 11.10 -3.50 -5.89
CA ILE A 56 11.56 -4.59 -5.03
C ILE A 56 11.65 -5.87 -5.85
N LYS A 57 12.88 -6.29 -6.15
CA LYS A 57 13.15 -7.50 -6.92
C LYS A 57 12.64 -8.75 -6.20
N LYS A 58 11.80 -9.54 -6.90
CA LYS A 58 11.21 -10.79 -6.37
C LYS A 58 10.49 -10.57 -5.03
N ALA A 59 9.68 -9.51 -4.94
CA ALA A 59 9.02 -9.12 -3.70
C ALA A 59 8.24 -10.27 -3.03
N PHE A 60 7.52 -11.09 -3.79
CA PHE A 60 6.73 -12.19 -3.25
C PHE A 60 7.58 -13.41 -2.83
N ASP A 61 8.67 -13.70 -3.54
CA ASP A 61 9.51 -14.87 -3.23
C ASP A 61 10.37 -14.64 -1.98
N ASN A 62 10.68 -13.39 -1.67
CA ASN A 62 11.59 -13.00 -0.59
C ASN A 62 10.88 -12.61 0.72
N VAL A 63 9.56 -12.83 0.84
CA VAL A 63 8.85 -12.54 2.08
C VAL A 63 9.14 -13.63 3.11
N ASP A 64 9.71 -13.24 4.25
CA ASP A 64 9.92 -14.17 5.36
C ASP A 64 8.58 -14.61 5.96
N HIS A 65 8.35 -15.92 5.98
CA HIS A 65 7.12 -16.52 6.51
C HIS A 65 6.94 -16.24 8.01
N ALA A 66 8.01 -16.23 8.80
CA ALA A 66 7.91 -15.95 10.23
C ALA A 66 7.40 -14.52 10.45
N THR A 67 7.93 -13.56 9.69
CA THR A 67 7.46 -12.17 9.67
C THR A 67 5.97 -12.07 9.31
N ILE A 68 5.46 -12.83 8.33
CA ILE A 68 4.02 -12.85 8.00
C ILE A 68 3.20 -13.29 9.22
N PHE A 69 3.58 -14.39 9.88
CA PHE A 69 2.82 -14.90 11.03
C PHE A 69 2.84 -13.95 12.21
N THR A 70 4.00 -13.35 12.54
CA THR A 70 4.10 -12.35 13.62
C THR A 70 3.18 -11.17 13.36
N ASN A 71 3.23 -10.59 12.15
CA ASN A 71 2.37 -9.46 11.80
C ASN A 71 0.88 -9.83 11.82
N LEU A 72 0.52 -11.05 11.38
CA LEU A 72 -0.87 -11.53 11.47
C LEU A 72 -1.34 -11.69 12.92
N VAL A 73 -0.49 -12.15 13.84
CA VAL A 73 -0.88 -12.24 15.26
C VAL A 73 -1.05 -10.84 15.85
N GLU A 74 -0.12 -9.91 15.58
CA GLU A 74 -0.17 -8.55 16.09
C GLU A 74 -1.38 -7.76 15.55
N THR A 75 -1.66 -7.87 14.25
CA THR A 75 -2.78 -7.17 13.60
C THR A 75 -4.14 -7.66 14.10
N PHE A 76 -4.24 -8.91 14.53
CA PHE A 76 -5.50 -9.53 14.99
C PHE A 76 -5.58 -9.71 16.51
N SER A 77 -4.58 -9.27 17.27
CA SER A 77 -4.62 -9.33 18.73
C SER A 77 -5.51 -8.22 19.27
N PRO A 78 -6.54 -8.55 20.09
CA PRO A 78 -7.31 -7.52 20.78
C PRO A 78 -6.40 -6.85 21.80
N ILE A 79 -6.34 -5.51 21.76
CA ILE A 79 -5.99 -4.69 22.92
C ILE A 79 -7.27 -4.54 23.74
#